data_AF-A0A9D8AUP9-F1
#
_entry.id   AF-A0A9D8AUP9-F1
#
_cell.length_a   1.000
_cell.length_b   1.000
_cell.length_c   1.000
_cell.angle_alpha   90.00
_cell.angle_beta   90.00
_cell.angle_gamma   90.00
#
_symmetry.space_group_name_H-M   'P 1'
#
loop_
_entity.id
_entity.type
_entity.pdbx_description
1 polymer ?
#
loop_
_entity_poly.entity_id
_entity_poly.type
_entity_poly.pdbx_seq_one_letter_code
_entity_poly.pdbx_strand_id
1 'polypeptide(L)'
;MTKYILDDIPFRTDLPAFLRRARISAESPYVEEAKALLTQAEAVARPKAMYGVGFIDDRGEDWVAIEGVRFTSRVLRVNLEGAHRVFAYVATCGIELHDWAAGQSDLLERYWADAIAEMALRSATRALSAHIEDHFLPGRTSAMAPGSLGEWPLSEQRPLFALLGDVEEAIGVRLGDGLLMTPTKSVSGIRFPTEESFESCMLCPRPGCPGRRAPYNRDLFDVKYRPLS
;
A
#
# COMPACT_ATOMS: atom_id res chain seq x y z
N MET A 1 -7.11 12.60 15.58
CA MET A 1 -5.98 12.05 14.78
C MET A 1 -5.17 13.12 14.03
N THR A 2 -3.87 13.24 14.31
CA THR A 2 -2.93 14.08 13.51
C THR A 2 -2.61 13.41 12.18
N LYS A 3 -2.56 14.19 11.09
CA LYS A 3 -2.35 13.70 9.71
C LYS A 3 -1.14 14.36 9.08
N TYR A 4 -0.47 13.63 8.21
CA TYR A 4 0.70 14.05 7.47
C TYR A 4 0.47 13.75 5.99
N ILE A 5 0.78 14.72 5.13
CA ILE A 5 0.66 14.63 3.67
C ILE A 5 2.05 14.78 3.09
N LEU A 6 2.38 13.89 2.15
CA LEU A 6 3.60 13.87 1.37
C LEU A 6 3.20 13.99 -0.10
N ASP A 7 3.14 15.22 -0.61
CA ASP A 7 2.66 15.55 -1.95
C ASP A 7 3.77 15.98 -2.94
N ASP A 8 4.99 16.18 -2.44
CA ASP A 8 6.19 16.48 -3.22
C ASP A 8 7.19 15.31 -3.22
N ILE A 9 6.71 14.10 -3.56
CA ILE A 9 7.57 12.92 -3.67
C ILE A 9 8.19 12.89 -5.07
N PRO A 10 9.52 13.03 -5.22
CA PRO A 10 10.13 13.01 -6.54
C PRO A 10 10.04 11.61 -7.16
N PHE A 11 9.76 11.56 -8.46
CA PHE A 11 9.85 10.32 -9.23
C PHE A 11 10.90 10.46 -10.34
N ARG A 12 12.01 9.75 -10.15
CA ARG A 12 13.05 9.53 -11.16
C ARG A 12 13.50 8.08 -11.09
N THR A 13 13.72 7.46 -12.24
CA THR A 13 14.11 6.06 -12.35
C THR A 13 15.16 5.91 -13.43
N ASP A 14 16.19 5.09 -13.17
CA ASP A 14 17.14 4.76 -14.21
C ASP A 14 16.53 3.82 -15.26
N LEU A 15 16.87 4.06 -16.53
CA LEU A 15 16.37 3.27 -17.66
C LEU A 15 16.63 1.75 -17.46
N PRO A 16 17.81 1.28 -17.03
CA PRO A 16 18.02 -0.14 -16.77
C PRO A 16 17.04 -0.78 -15.78
N ALA A 17 16.69 -0.09 -14.68
CA ALA A 17 15.70 -0.56 -13.72
C ALA A 17 14.30 -0.65 -14.33
N PHE A 18 13.92 0.35 -15.12
CA PHE A 18 12.66 0.32 -15.86
C PHE A 18 12.62 -0.82 -16.88
N LEU A 19 13.65 -0.99 -17.72
CA LEU A 19 13.72 -2.07 -18.72
C LEU A 19 13.59 -3.46 -18.07
N ARG A 20 14.29 -3.70 -16.94
CA ARG A 20 14.13 -4.94 -16.17
C ARG A 20 12.69 -5.14 -15.70
N ARG A 21 12.05 -4.08 -15.17
CA ARG A 21 10.67 -4.16 -14.66
C ARG A 21 9.64 -4.37 -15.78
N ALA A 22 9.89 -3.78 -16.94
CA ALA A 22 9.12 -3.93 -18.16
C ALA A 22 9.43 -5.24 -18.92
N ARG A 23 10.46 -6.00 -18.50
CA ARG A 23 10.92 -7.24 -19.15
C ARG A 23 11.39 -7.01 -20.59
N ILE A 24 12.04 -5.88 -20.83
CA ILE A 24 12.65 -5.51 -22.11
C ILE A 24 14.16 -5.83 -22.02
N SER A 25 14.70 -6.59 -22.97
CA SER A 25 16.16 -6.81 -23.05
C SER A 25 16.85 -5.55 -23.60
N ALA A 26 18.11 -5.34 -23.24
CA ALA A 26 18.86 -4.15 -23.65
C ALA A 26 19.09 -4.06 -25.17
N GLU A 27 19.00 -5.20 -25.86
CA GLU A 27 19.15 -5.36 -27.30
C GLU A 27 17.80 -5.27 -28.04
N SER A 28 16.71 -5.05 -27.31
CA SER A 28 15.38 -4.98 -27.90
C SER A 28 15.23 -3.73 -28.79
N PRO A 29 14.56 -3.85 -29.97
CA PRO A 29 14.27 -2.68 -30.80
C PRO A 29 13.35 -1.65 -30.10
N TYR A 30 12.69 -2.05 -29.02
CA TYR A 30 11.75 -1.22 -28.25
C TYR A 30 12.41 -0.32 -27.20
N VAL A 31 13.74 -0.37 -27.04
CA VAL A 31 14.42 0.37 -25.95
C VAL A 31 14.24 1.89 -26.06
N GLU A 32 14.38 2.47 -27.25
CA GLU A 32 14.24 3.92 -27.42
C GLU A 32 12.79 4.39 -27.23
N GLU A 33 11.82 3.59 -27.68
CA GLU A 33 10.40 3.85 -27.45
C GLU A 33 10.05 3.81 -25.95
N ALA A 34 10.49 2.77 -25.25
CA ALA A 34 10.29 2.61 -23.81
C ALA A 34 10.95 3.76 -23.04
N LYS A 35 12.15 4.20 -23.46
CA LYS A 35 12.86 5.35 -22.88
C LYS A 35 12.11 6.66 -23.09
N ALA A 36 11.55 6.88 -24.28
CA ALA A 36 10.72 8.05 -24.54
C ALA A 36 9.48 8.06 -23.65
N LEU A 37 8.82 6.92 -23.49
CA LEU A 37 7.66 6.77 -22.62
C LEU A 37 8.00 7.03 -21.15
N LEU A 38 9.14 6.50 -20.66
CA LEU A 38 9.63 6.78 -19.31
C LEU A 38 9.87 8.28 -19.10
N THR A 39 10.47 8.95 -20.09
CA THR A 39 10.75 10.40 -20.02
C THR A 39 9.45 11.21 -19.88
N GLN A 40 8.41 10.85 -20.63
CA GLN A 40 7.09 11.49 -20.51
C GLN A 40 6.49 11.25 -19.12
N ALA A 41 6.54 10.01 -18.64
CA ALA A 41 6.01 9.63 -17.34
C ALA A 41 6.68 10.40 -16.19
N GLU A 42 8.00 10.56 -16.23
CA GLU A 42 8.73 11.31 -15.19
C GLU A 42 8.38 12.81 -15.16
N ALA A 43 7.95 13.40 -16.29
CA ALA A 43 7.52 14.79 -16.32
C ALA A 43 6.18 15.01 -15.59
N VAL A 44 5.26 14.04 -15.71
CA VAL A 44 3.89 14.12 -15.16
C VAL A 44 3.73 13.45 -13.81
N ALA A 45 4.60 12.49 -13.46
CA ALA A 45 4.48 11.73 -12.23
C ALA A 45 4.51 12.64 -10.98
N ARG A 46 3.47 12.49 -10.16
CA ARG A 46 3.35 13.14 -8.84
C ARG A 46 2.89 12.10 -7.83
N PRO A 47 3.73 11.12 -7.47
CA PRO A 47 3.39 10.18 -6.42
C PRO A 47 3.13 10.93 -5.12
N LYS A 48 2.14 10.46 -4.35
CA LYS A 48 1.73 11.09 -3.10
C LYS A 48 1.47 10.04 -2.04
N ALA A 49 1.58 10.42 -0.78
CA ALA A 49 1.17 9.59 0.33
C ALA A 49 0.58 10.44 1.45
N MET A 50 -0.27 9.83 2.27
CA MET A 50 -0.74 10.39 3.51
C MET A 50 -0.78 9.33 4.58
N TYR A 51 -0.62 9.75 5.83
CA TYR A 51 -0.90 8.89 6.97
C TYR A 51 -1.41 9.67 8.16
N GLY A 52 -2.15 8.96 9.01
CA GLY A 52 -2.66 9.43 10.27
C GLY A 52 -2.05 8.66 11.43
N VAL A 53 -1.73 9.36 12.51
CA VAL A 53 -1.27 8.76 13.77
C VAL A 53 -2.49 8.53 14.67
N GLY A 54 -2.95 7.28 14.74
CA GLY A 54 -4.12 6.90 15.53
C GLY A 54 -3.74 6.13 16.78
N PHE A 55 -4.50 6.33 17.86
CA PHE A 55 -4.38 5.56 19.09
C PHE A 55 -5.50 4.54 19.22
N ILE A 56 -5.16 3.36 19.74
CA ILE A 56 -6.15 2.32 20.01
C ILE A 56 -6.83 2.66 21.34
N ASP A 57 -8.15 2.86 21.30
CA ASP A 57 -8.94 3.28 22.46
C ASP A 57 -9.81 2.16 23.04
N ASP A 58 -10.22 1.18 22.21
CA ASP A 58 -10.99 0.04 22.67
C ASP A 58 -10.69 -1.23 21.84
N ARG A 59 -10.97 -2.40 22.42
CA ARG A 59 -10.72 -3.71 21.82
C ARG A 59 -11.75 -4.71 22.29
N GLY A 60 -12.20 -5.55 21.36
CA GLY A 60 -12.95 -6.75 21.67
C GLY A 60 -12.20 -8.02 21.30
N GLU A 61 -12.97 -9.10 21.13
CA GLU A 61 -12.45 -10.41 20.77
C GLU A 61 -11.94 -10.44 19.32
N ASP A 62 -12.69 -9.88 18.37
CA ASP A 62 -12.44 -9.92 16.94
C ASP A 62 -12.39 -8.52 16.28
N TRP A 63 -12.29 -7.46 17.10
CA TRP A 63 -12.28 -6.08 16.62
C TRP A 63 -11.37 -5.18 17.47
N VAL A 64 -10.99 -4.06 16.87
CA VAL A 64 -10.21 -2.97 17.50
C VAL A 64 -10.82 -1.64 17.11
N ALA A 65 -10.87 -0.67 18.04
CA ALA A 65 -11.23 0.71 17.75
C ALA A 65 -9.99 1.60 17.78
N ILE A 66 -9.89 2.46 16.77
CA ILE A 66 -8.77 3.38 16.57
C ILE A 66 -9.40 4.76 16.37
N GLU A 67 -9.17 5.68 17.31
CA GLU A 67 -9.80 7.01 17.31
C GLU A 67 -11.35 6.92 17.16
N GLY A 68 -11.98 5.97 17.85
CA GLY A 68 -13.41 5.69 17.81
C GLY A 68 -13.89 4.95 16.55
N VAL A 69 -13.02 4.70 15.57
CA VAL A 69 -13.37 3.96 14.35
C VAL A 69 -13.08 2.48 14.55
N ARG A 70 -14.13 1.65 14.45
CA ARG A 70 -14.03 0.20 14.63
C ARG A 70 -13.60 -0.52 13.35
N PHE A 71 -12.62 -1.41 13.50
CA PHE A 71 -12.15 -2.36 12.49
C PHE A 71 -12.46 -3.78 12.98
N THR A 72 -12.98 -4.63 12.09
CA THR A 72 -13.37 -6.01 12.42
C THR A 72 -12.43 -6.99 11.73
N SER A 73 -11.51 -7.53 12.52
CA SER A 73 -10.60 -8.60 12.12
C SER A 73 -9.89 -9.16 13.34
N ARG A 74 -10.04 -10.48 13.55
CA ARG A 74 -9.30 -11.19 14.59
C ARG A 74 -7.79 -11.12 14.38
N VAL A 75 -7.32 -11.23 13.13
CA VAL A 75 -5.89 -11.13 12.80
C VAL A 75 -5.36 -9.74 13.10
N LEU A 76 -6.08 -8.69 12.72
CA LEU A 76 -5.70 -7.31 13.05
C LEU A 76 -5.68 -7.08 14.56
N ARG A 77 -6.76 -7.48 15.27
CA ARG A 77 -6.83 -7.39 16.73
C ARG A 77 -5.58 -8.02 17.34
N VAL A 78 -5.33 -9.31 17.09
CA VAL A 78 -4.23 -10.05 17.73
C VAL A 78 -2.88 -9.41 17.44
N ASN A 79 -2.63 -8.96 16.21
CA ASN A 79 -1.38 -8.30 15.86
C ASN A 79 -1.20 -6.91 16.51
N LEU A 80 -2.27 -6.26 16.95
CA LEU A 80 -2.24 -4.98 17.64
C LEU A 80 -2.25 -5.09 19.18
N GLU A 81 -2.16 -6.31 19.74
CA GLU A 81 -2.24 -6.53 21.19
C GLU A 81 -1.21 -5.72 21.99
N GLY A 82 0.04 -5.68 21.53
CA GLY A 82 1.11 -4.88 22.16
C GLY A 82 1.23 -3.44 21.63
N ALA A 83 0.44 -3.06 20.62
CA ALA A 83 0.54 -1.74 20.01
C ALA A 83 -0.40 -0.75 20.70
N HIS A 84 0.08 0.43 21.10
CA HIS A 84 -0.79 1.53 21.58
C HIS A 84 -1.14 2.54 20.50
N ARG A 85 -0.29 2.62 19.47
CA ARG A 85 -0.36 3.60 18.39
C ARG A 85 -0.18 2.88 17.06
N VAL A 86 -0.88 3.37 16.05
CA VAL A 86 -0.81 2.90 14.67
C VAL A 86 -0.57 4.05 13.71
N PHE A 87 -0.14 3.71 12.51
CA PHE A 87 -0.05 4.61 11.38
C PHE A 87 -0.98 4.08 10.28
N ALA A 88 -2.20 4.64 10.21
CA ALA A 88 -3.11 4.39 9.09
C ALA A 88 -2.61 5.17 7.88
N TYR A 89 -2.54 4.56 6.69
CA TYR A 89 -1.92 5.22 5.54
C TYR A 89 -2.61 4.91 4.21
N VAL A 90 -2.39 5.82 3.25
CA VAL A 90 -2.64 5.64 1.82
C VAL A 90 -1.43 6.17 1.04
N ALA A 91 -0.99 5.46 0.02
CA ALA A 91 0.07 5.89 -0.91
C ALA A 91 -0.35 5.59 -2.35
N THR A 92 0.02 6.45 -3.29
CA THR A 92 -0.44 6.39 -4.68
C THR A 92 0.65 6.80 -5.67
N CYS A 93 0.53 6.35 -6.92
CA CYS A 93 1.33 6.82 -8.04
C CYS A 93 0.98 8.27 -8.47
N GLY A 94 -0.15 8.81 -8.01
CA GLY A 94 -0.67 10.12 -8.40
C GLY A 94 -1.72 10.02 -9.53
N ILE A 95 -2.72 10.90 -9.49
CA ILE A 95 -3.79 10.96 -10.50
C ILE A 95 -3.25 11.39 -11.87
N GLU A 96 -2.23 12.23 -11.86
CA GLU A 96 -1.55 12.74 -13.05
C GLU A 96 -0.93 11.59 -13.86
N LEU A 97 -0.27 10.65 -13.18
CA LEU A 97 0.32 9.48 -13.83
C LEU A 97 -0.73 8.44 -14.20
N HIS A 98 -1.80 8.32 -13.41
CA HIS A 98 -2.93 7.45 -13.70
C HIS A 98 -3.62 7.84 -15.01
N ASP A 99 -3.95 9.13 -15.15
CA ASP A 99 -4.64 9.66 -16.33
C ASP A 99 -3.73 9.60 -17.57
N TRP A 100 -2.44 9.93 -17.42
CA TRP A 100 -1.46 9.76 -18.49
C TRP A 100 -1.35 8.29 -18.95
N ALA A 101 -1.33 7.34 -18.02
CA ALA A 101 -1.26 5.91 -18.35
C ALA A 101 -2.54 5.43 -19.04
N ALA A 102 -3.71 5.93 -18.63
CA ALA A 102 -4.99 5.63 -19.26
C ALA A 102 -5.11 6.21 -20.67
N GLY A 103 -4.43 7.33 -20.95
CA GLY A 103 -4.38 7.98 -22.25
C GLY A 103 -3.55 7.25 -23.31
N GLN A 104 -2.72 6.26 -22.94
CA GLN A 104 -1.93 5.50 -23.90
C GLN A 104 -2.84 4.66 -24.81
N SER A 105 -2.58 4.64 -26.12
CA SER A 105 -3.41 3.91 -27.09
C SER A 105 -2.87 2.51 -27.39
N ASP A 106 -1.55 2.36 -27.43
CA ASP A 106 -0.93 1.08 -27.76
C ASP A 106 -0.90 0.12 -26.55
N LEU A 107 -1.06 -1.19 -26.81
CA LEU A 107 -1.14 -2.20 -25.75
C LEU A 107 0.20 -2.38 -25.02
N LEU A 108 1.31 -2.29 -25.75
CA LEU A 108 2.66 -2.39 -25.21
C LEU A 108 3.00 -1.14 -24.40
N GLU A 109 2.67 0.05 -24.90
CA GLU A 109 2.78 1.31 -24.16
C GLU A 109 1.96 1.29 -22.87
N ARG A 110 0.71 0.80 -22.90
CA ARG A 110 -0.12 0.64 -21.69
C ARG A 110 0.52 -0.27 -20.65
N TYR A 111 1.09 -1.39 -21.10
CA TYR A 111 1.79 -2.32 -20.21
C TYR A 111 3.03 -1.67 -19.58
N TRP A 112 3.79 -0.88 -20.34
CA TRP A 112 4.92 -0.13 -19.82
C TRP A 112 4.50 1.01 -18.89
N ALA A 113 3.44 1.74 -19.21
CA ALA A 113 2.87 2.79 -18.37
C ALA A 113 2.38 2.23 -17.03
N ASP A 114 1.75 1.05 -17.03
CA ASP A 114 1.36 0.34 -15.80
C ASP A 114 2.59 -0.03 -14.95
N ALA A 115 3.66 -0.50 -15.58
CA ALA A 115 4.92 -0.80 -14.90
C ALA A 115 5.56 0.46 -14.29
N ILE A 116 5.53 1.60 -15.00
CA ILE A 116 6.02 2.89 -14.49
C ILE A 116 5.17 3.37 -13.32
N ALA A 117 3.84 3.30 -13.42
CA ALA A 117 2.93 3.66 -12.33
C ALA A 117 3.17 2.81 -11.06
N GLU A 118 3.49 1.53 -11.21
CA GLU A 118 3.89 0.68 -10.07
C GLU A 118 5.25 1.09 -9.46
N MET A 119 6.18 1.59 -10.27
CA MET A 119 7.46 2.13 -9.77
C MET A 119 7.26 3.47 -9.04
N ALA A 120 6.36 4.32 -9.52
CA ALA A 120 5.98 5.56 -8.84
C ALA A 120 5.30 5.29 -7.49
N LEU A 121 4.36 4.35 -7.44
CA LEU A 121 3.76 3.86 -6.19
C LEU A 121 4.82 3.36 -5.20
N ARG A 122 5.82 2.59 -5.67
CA ARG A 122 6.93 2.15 -4.81
C ARG A 122 7.72 3.31 -4.23
N SER A 123 7.87 4.40 -4.97
CA SER A 123 8.52 5.62 -4.46
C SER A 123 7.68 6.28 -3.37
N ALA A 124 6.36 6.37 -3.56
CA ALA A 124 5.43 6.86 -2.53
C ALA A 124 5.51 6.03 -1.23
N THR A 125 5.46 4.70 -1.34
CA THR A 125 5.52 3.80 -0.17
C THR A 125 6.85 3.88 0.56
N ARG A 126 7.97 4.07 -0.16
CA ARG A 126 9.29 4.27 0.44
C ARG A 126 9.37 5.59 1.18
N ALA A 127 8.94 6.69 0.56
CA ALA A 127 8.93 8.01 1.18
C ALA A 127 8.05 8.03 2.44
N LEU A 128 6.85 7.42 2.36
CA LEU A 128 5.97 7.21 3.52
C LEU A 128 6.70 6.46 4.65
N SER A 129 7.34 5.33 4.32
CA SER A 129 8.03 4.50 5.31
C SER A 129 9.19 5.24 5.97
N ALA A 130 9.98 5.97 5.18
CA ALA A 130 11.10 6.78 5.64
C ALA A 130 10.62 7.92 6.54
N HIS A 131 9.59 8.66 6.13
CA HIS A 131 9.05 9.76 6.92
C HIS A 131 8.52 9.28 8.28
N ILE A 132 7.83 8.14 8.33
CA ILE A 132 7.40 7.54 9.61
C ILE A 132 8.60 7.14 10.47
N GLU A 133 9.65 6.56 9.87
CA GLU A 133 10.85 6.14 10.60
C GLU A 133 11.58 7.34 11.19
N ASP A 134 11.87 8.35 10.37
CA ASP A 134 12.64 9.52 10.77
C ASP A 134 11.88 10.39 11.80
N HIS A 135 10.57 10.50 11.66
CA HIS A 135 9.75 11.37 12.51
C HIS A 135 9.30 10.73 13.82
N PHE A 136 9.07 9.41 13.85
CA PHE A 136 8.50 8.74 15.02
C PHE A 136 9.37 7.63 15.61
N LEU A 137 10.41 7.18 14.90
CA LEU A 137 11.32 6.13 15.32
C LEU A 137 10.57 4.94 15.95
N PRO A 138 9.57 4.35 15.26
CA PRO A 138 8.69 3.35 15.85
C PRO A 138 9.40 2.01 16.14
N GLY A 139 10.68 1.89 15.78
CA GLY A 139 11.46 0.67 15.89
C GLY A 139 10.95 -0.38 14.91
N ARG A 140 10.91 -1.63 15.35
CA ARG A 140 10.41 -2.71 14.49
C ARG A 140 8.90 -2.58 14.30
N THR A 141 8.47 -2.58 13.04
CA THR A 141 7.05 -2.47 12.66
C THR A 141 6.63 -3.59 11.73
N SER A 142 5.34 -3.91 11.74
CA SER A 142 4.66 -4.66 10.68
C SER A 142 3.55 -3.82 10.06
N ALA A 143 3.05 -4.25 8.91
CA ALA A 143 1.93 -3.61 8.25
C ALA A 143 0.91 -4.64 7.78
N MET A 144 -0.35 -4.25 7.81
CA MET A 144 -1.46 -5.00 7.27
C MET A 144 -2.22 -4.12 6.29
N ALA A 145 -2.81 -4.73 5.26
CA ALA A 145 -3.68 -4.04 4.31
C ALA A 145 -5.01 -4.81 4.14
N PRO A 146 -6.17 -4.13 4.23
CA PRO A 146 -7.46 -4.75 3.94
C PRO A 146 -7.47 -5.45 2.57
N GLY A 147 -8.12 -6.62 2.50
CA GLY A 147 -8.21 -7.44 1.29
C GLY A 147 -6.97 -8.31 1.00
N SER A 148 -5.89 -8.18 1.79
CA SER A 148 -4.72 -9.09 1.66
C SER A 148 -4.98 -10.48 2.23
N LEU A 149 -5.98 -10.60 3.12
CA LEU A 149 -6.42 -11.82 3.80
C LEU A 149 -7.95 -11.88 3.78
N GLY A 150 -8.53 -13.07 3.85
CA GLY A 150 -9.99 -13.20 3.99
C GLY A 150 -10.48 -12.66 5.33
N GLU A 151 -9.63 -12.79 6.34
CA GLU A 151 -9.82 -12.48 7.75
C GLU A 151 -9.63 -10.99 8.04
N TRP A 152 -9.16 -10.22 7.06
CA TRP A 152 -9.30 -8.77 7.05
C TRP A 152 -9.76 -8.31 5.66
N PRO A 153 -11.09 -8.35 5.41
CA PRO A 153 -11.64 -8.25 4.08
C PRO A 153 -11.48 -6.85 3.46
N LEU A 154 -11.63 -6.75 2.14
CA LEU A 154 -11.49 -5.49 1.40
C LEU A 154 -12.47 -4.40 1.85
N SER A 155 -13.63 -4.79 2.42
CA SER A 155 -14.63 -3.87 2.98
C SER A 155 -14.08 -3.00 4.11
N GLU A 156 -13.02 -3.46 4.78
CA GLU A 156 -12.35 -2.73 5.86
C GLU A 156 -11.53 -1.53 5.36
N GLN A 157 -11.47 -1.30 4.04
CA GLN A 157 -11.03 0.00 3.52
C GLN A 157 -12.00 1.13 3.87
N ARG A 158 -13.31 0.87 4.03
CA ARG A 158 -14.28 1.92 4.40
C ARG A 158 -13.95 2.56 5.76
N PRO A 159 -13.79 1.80 6.87
CA PRO A 159 -13.37 2.38 8.13
C PRO A 159 -11.95 2.99 8.04
N LEU A 160 -11.04 2.43 7.22
CA LEU A 160 -9.72 3.02 7.04
C LEU A 160 -9.77 4.41 6.41
N PHE A 161 -10.56 4.59 5.35
CA PHE A 161 -10.76 5.90 4.72
C PHE A 161 -11.53 6.84 5.66
N ALA A 162 -12.52 6.36 6.40
CA ALA A 162 -13.23 7.17 7.40
C ALA A 162 -12.29 7.68 8.49
N LEU A 163 -11.37 6.83 8.99
CA LEU A 163 -10.34 7.21 9.95
C LEU A 163 -9.43 8.30 9.38
N LEU A 164 -9.00 8.16 8.12
CA LEU A 164 -8.12 9.11 7.45
C LEU A 164 -8.81 10.41 7.02
N GLY A 165 -10.15 10.44 6.94
CA GLY A 165 -10.94 11.59 6.50
C GLY A 165 -10.87 11.79 4.99
N ASP A 166 -10.75 13.04 4.53
CA ASP A 166 -10.78 13.37 3.10
C ASP A 166 -9.45 13.03 2.39
N VAL A 167 -9.32 11.77 2.00
CA VAL A 167 -8.16 11.23 1.27
C VAL A 167 -8.12 11.77 -0.18
N GLU A 168 -9.30 12.03 -0.77
CA GLU A 168 -9.41 12.50 -2.15
C GLU A 168 -8.92 13.93 -2.26
N GLU A 169 -9.35 14.82 -1.36
CA GLU A 169 -8.83 16.19 -1.29
C GLU A 169 -7.33 16.22 -0.98
N ALA A 170 -6.86 15.37 -0.05
CA ALA A 170 -5.48 15.40 0.42
C ALA A 170 -4.46 14.91 -0.63
N ILE A 171 -4.74 13.81 -1.32
CA ILE A 171 -3.76 13.16 -2.22
C ILE A 171 -4.35 12.65 -3.54
N GLY A 172 -5.63 12.95 -3.83
CA GLY A 172 -6.29 12.55 -5.07
C GLY A 172 -6.68 11.07 -5.14
N VAL A 173 -6.71 10.36 -4.00
CA VAL A 173 -7.12 8.94 -3.97
C VAL A 173 -8.58 8.82 -3.54
N ARG A 174 -9.43 8.37 -4.46
CA ARG A 174 -10.84 8.10 -4.22
C ARG A 174 -11.08 6.61 -4.00
N LEU A 175 -11.90 6.26 -3.00
CA LEU A 175 -12.42 4.91 -2.80
C LEU A 175 -13.80 4.78 -3.46
N GLY A 176 -13.92 3.96 -4.50
CA GLY A 176 -15.20 3.72 -5.17
C GLY A 176 -16.12 2.75 -4.41
N ASP A 177 -17.37 2.63 -4.86
CA ASP A 177 -18.38 1.77 -4.23
C ASP A 177 -17.97 0.29 -4.18
N GLY A 178 -17.29 -0.17 -5.23
CA GLY A 178 -16.70 -1.50 -5.32
C GLY A 178 -15.41 -1.68 -4.50
N LEU A 179 -15.05 -0.72 -3.66
CA LEU A 179 -13.85 -0.71 -2.81
C LEU A 179 -12.53 -0.70 -3.58
N LEU A 180 -12.57 -0.33 -4.86
CA LEU A 180 -11.36 -0.09 -5.64
C LEU A 180 -10.93 1.36 -5.49
N MET A 181 -9.62 1.58 -5.39
CA MET A 181 -9.04 2.91 -5.35
C MET A 181 -8.77 3.44 -6.77
N THR A 182 -9.00 4.73 -6.96
CA THR A 182 -8.54 5.51 -8.11
C THR A 182 -7.62 6.62 -7.58
N PRO A 183 -6.35 6.70 -8.01
CA PRO A 183 -5.62 5.83 -8.94
C PRO A 183 -5.58 4.35 -8.58
N THR A 184 -5.57 3.48 -9.60
CA THR A 184 -5.52 2.01 -9.42
C THR A 184 -4.19 1.53 -8.82
N LYS A 185 -3.09 2.24 -9.08
CA LYS A 185 -1.81 2.01 -8.40
C LYS A 185 -1.78 2.81 -7.10
N SER A 186 -2.59 2.38 -6.15
CA SER A 186 -2.61 2.88 -4.78
C SER A 186 -2.60 1.71 -3.79
N VAL A 187 -2.09 1.96 -2.59
CA VAL A 187 -2.13 1.04 -1.45
C VAL A 187 -2.65 1.75 -0.23
N SER A 188 -3.38 1.03 0.61
CA SER A 188 -3.85 1.50 1.91
C SER A 188 -3.55 0.44 2.98
N GLY A 189 -3.38 0.85 4.22
CA GLY A 189 -3.15 -0.10 5.31
C GLY A 189 -2.93 0.55 6.67
N ILE A 190 -2.59 -0.31 7.64
CA ILE A 190 -2.23 0.06 8.99
C ILE A 190 -0.82 -0.49 9.27
N ARG A 191 0.12 0.40 9.57
CA ARG A 191 1.47 0.06 10.07
C ARG A 191 1.51 0.24 11.59
N PHE A 192 2.17 -0.66 12.30
CA PHE A 192 2.19 -0.65 13.77
C PHE A 192 3.49 -1.22 14.34
N PRO A 193 3.96 -0.73 15.50
CA PRO A 193 5.10 -1.31 16.22
C PRO A 193 4.79 -2.73 16.70
N THR A 194 5.78 -3.62 16.65
CA THR A 194 5.63 -5.01 17.12
C THR A 194 6.98 -5.67 17.43
N GLU A 195 6.97 -6.57 18.43
CA GLU A 195 8.09 -7.47 18.70
C GLU A 195 8.08 -8.74 17.82
N GLU A 196 6.96 -9.05 17.19
CA GLU A 196 6.84 -10.19 16.29
C GLU A 196 6.54 -9.69 14.89
N SER A 197 7.41 -10.01 13.94
CA SER A 197 7.20 -9.66 12.53
C SER A 197 5.98 -10.42 11.99
N PHE A 198 5.11 -9.70 11.30
CA PHE A 198 3.96 -10.25 10.60
C PHE A 198 3.99 -9.88 9.12
N GLU A 199 3.75 -10.86 8.28
CA GLU A 199 3.47 -10.66 6.86
C GLU A 199 2.18 -11.40 6.51
N SER A 200 1.25 -10.73 5.82
CA SER A 200 0.00 -11.39 5.38
C SER A 200 0.28 -12.66 4.56
N CYS A 201 1.42 -12.74 3.88
CA CYS A 201 1.85 -13.95 3.16
C CYS A 201 1.94 -15.20 4.03
N MET A 202 2.17 -15.06 5.34
CA MET A 202 2.22 -16.17 6.29
C MET A 202 0.86 -16.87 6.45
N LEU A 203 -0.25 -16.17 6.18
CA LEU A 203 -1.62 -16.70 6.24
C LEU A 203 -2.25 -16.89 4.86
N CYS A 204 -1.58 -16.50 3.78
CA CYS A 204 -2.13 -16.57 2.42
C CYS A 204 -1.77 -17.92 1.73
N PRO A 205 -2.75 -18.80 1.43
CA PRO A 205 -2.50 -20.09 0.80
C PRO A 205 -2.21 -20.01 -0.70
N ARG A 206 -2.29 -18.83 -1.33
CA ARG A 206 -2.13 -18.65 -2.78
C ARG A 206 -0.73 -19.13 -3.25
N PRO A 207 -0.64 -20.17 -4.10
CA PRO A 207 0.63 -20.61 -4.65
C PRO A 207 1.14 -19.61 -5.71
N GLY A 208 2.46 -19.52 -5.87
CA GLY A 208 3.09 -18.75 -6.95
C GLY A 208 2.82 -17.25 -6.97
N CYS A 209 2.44 -16.64 -5.83
CA CYS A 209 2.21 -15.20 -5.77
C CYS A 209 3.52 -14.42 -6.02
N PRO A 210 3.61 -13.56 -7.06
CA PRO A 210 4.84 -12.83 -7.39
C PRO A 210 5.23 -11.80 -6.31
N GLY A 211 4.27 -11.36 -5.49
CA GLY A 211 4.49 -10.44 -4.37
C GLY A 211 4.74 -11.12 -3.03
N ARG A 212 5.02 -12.43 -3.00
CA ARG A 212 5.21 -13.18 -1.75
C ARG A 212 6.46 -12.71 -1.01
N ARG A 213 6.29 -12.26 0.24
CA ARG A 213 7.38 -11.82 1.13
C ARG A 213 7.70 -12.78 2.28
N ALA A 214 6.82 -13.75 2.56
CA ALA A 214 7.02 -14.78 3.58
C ALA A 214 6.40 -16.13 3.15
N PRO A 215 6.95 -17.27 3.63
CA PRO A 215 6.36 -18.58 3.40
C PRO A 215 4.98 -18.69 4.07
N TYR A 216 4.04 -19.38 3.42
CA TYR A 216 2.74 -19.69 4.01
C TYR A 216 2.89 -20.73 5.13
N ASN A 217 2.28 -20.48 6.28
CA ASN A 217 2.20 -21.41 7.39
C ASN A 217 0.73 -21.78 7.62
N ARG A 218 0.38 -23.03 7.31
CA ARG A 218 -0.98 -23.55 7.40
C ARG A 218 -1.55 -23.54 8.81
N ASP A 219 -0.70 -23.74 9.82
CA ASP A 219 -1.13 -23.94 11.20
C ASP A 219 -1.12 -22.62 11.98
N LEU A 220 -0.54 -21.55 11.42
CA LEU A 220 -0.36 -20.26 12.09
C LEU A 220 -1.70 -19.65 12.53
N PHE A 221 -2.76 -19.79 11.71
CA PHE A 221 -4.08 -19.29 12.10
C PHE A 221 -4.57 -19.96 13.39
N ASP A 222 -4.46 -21.28 13.46
CA ASP A 222 -4.97 -22.07 14.57
C ASP A 222 -4.15 -21.89 15.85
N VAL A 223 -2.83 -21.72 15.70
CA VAL A 223 -1.91 -21.54 16.83
C VAL A 223 -1.99 -20.14 17.45
N LYS A 224 -2.14 -19.09 16.62
CA LYS A 224 -2.02 -17.70 17.09
C LYS A 224 -3.34 -16.92 17.09
N TYR A 225 -4.24 -17.19 16.15
CA TYR A 225 -5.37 -16.30 15.87
C TYR A 225 -6.72 -16.90 16.25
N ARG A 226 -6.85 -18.23 16.28
CA ARG A 226 -8.09 -18.90 16.72
C ARG A 226 -8.45 -18.47 18.15
N PRO A 227 -9.73 -18.14 18.43
CA PRO A 227 -10.17 -17.86 19.80
C PRO A 227 -9.88 -19.05 20.73
N LEU A 228 -9.47 -18.77 21.96
CA LEU A 228 -9.44 -19.77 23.00
C LEU A 228 -10.89 -20.05 23.40
N SER A 229 -11.33 -21.29 23.18
CA SER A 229 -12.64 -21.80 23.59
C SER A 229 -12.79 -21.84 25.10
#